data_AF-A0A4Q4ZAH4-F1
#
_entry.id   AF-A0A4Q4ZAH4-F1
#
_cell.length_a   1.000
_cell.length_b   1.000
_cell.length_c   1.000
_cell.angle_alpha   90.00
_cell.angle_beta   90.00
_cell.angle_gamma   90.00
#
_symmetry.space_group_name_H-M   'P 1'
#
loop_
_entity.id
_entity.type
_entity.pdbx_description
1 polymer ?
#
loop_
_entity_poly.entity_id
_entity_poly.type
_entity_poly.pdbx_seq_one_letter_code
_entity_poly.pdbx_strand_id
1 'polypeptide(L)'
;MMNTPEVALVATVDDRMMANNWPVVAREHPRVGPPGIRHEVLWHRTGKSADCLSWRDNAGQVRGLLYHYRCDFPPYERRGNVNLLIDPAWHRRGLGSYLLAEADRRWELDFSQQSYTTAGLALVRTHLGTTTRRPF
;
A
#
# COMPACT_ATOMS: atom_id res chain seq x y z
N MET A 1 24.27 -15.93 2.32
CA MET A 1 23.04 -15.74 1.51
C MET A 1 21.88 -15.52 2.47
N MET A 2 21.28 -14.32 2.49
CA MET A 2 20.10 -14.08 3.31
C MET A 2 18.86 -14.57 2.55
N ASN A 3 18.12 -15.50 3.17
CA ASN A 3 16.77 -15.85 2.74
C ASN A 3 15.89 -14.60 2.90
N THR A 4 15.59 -13.92 1.79
CA THR A 4 14.50 -12.93 1.78
C THR A 4 13.21 -13.71 2.01
N PRO A 5 12.47 -13.49 3.10
CA PRO A 5 11.21 -14.19 3.31
C PRO A 5 10.26 -13.79 2.18
N GLU A 6 9.65 -14.80 1.56
CA GLU A 6 8.54 -14.61 0.63
C GLU A 6 7.36 -14.08 1.45
N VAL A 7 7.23 -12.75 1.52
CA VAL A 7 6.11 -12.11 2.22
C VAL A 7 4.87 -12.37 1.39
N ALA A 8 3.97 -13.20 1.92
CA ALA A 8 2.65 -13.42 1.35
C ALA A 8 1.96 -12.05 1.19
N LEU A 9 1.78 -11.63 -0.06
CA LEU A 9 0.97 -10.49 -0.43
C LEU A 9 -0.49 -10.92 -0.20
N VAL A 10 -0.97 -10.73 1.03
CA VAL A 10 -2.33 -11.13 1.43
C VAL A 10 -3.24 -9.92 1.25
N ALA A 11 -4.20 -10.05 0.35
CA ALA A 11 -5.14 -9.02 -0.08
C ALA A 11 -6.08 -8.49 1.03
N THR A 12 -6.19 -9.18 2.17
CA THR A 12 -7.09 -8.78 3.27
C THR A 12 -6.54 -9.22 4.63
N VAL A 13 -5.55 -8.49 5.14
CA VAL A 13 -5.06 -8.68 6.52
C VAL A 13 -5.84 -7.73 7.44
N ASP A 14 -6.48 -8.25 8.49
CA ASP A 14 -7.15 -7.40 9.49
C ASP A 14 -6.13 -6.65 10.36
N ASP A 15 -6.58 -5.61 11.07
CA ASP A 15 -5.71 -4.74 11.87
C ASP A 15 -4.91 -5.48 12.95
N ARG A 16 -5.49 -6.55 13.53
CA ARG A 16 -4.83 -7.33 14.59
C ARG A 16 -3.70 -8.17 13.99
N MET A 17 -3.94 -8.80 12.85
CA MET A 17 -2.89 -9.52 12.13
C MET A 17 -1.83 -8.54 11.60
N MET A 18 -2.22 -7.35 11.16
CA MET A 18 -1.29 -6.30 10.73
C MET A 18 -0.40 -5.82 11.87
N ALA A 19 -0.92 -5.68 13.09
CA ALA A 19 -0.12 -5.29 14.26
C ALA A 19 1.04 -6.26 14.54
N ASN A 20 0.79 -7.57 14.38
CA ASN A 20 1.83 -8.58 14.53
C ASN A 20 2.77 -8.63 13.33
N ASN A 21 2.26 -8.32 12.13
CA ASN A 21 3.02 -8.46 10.88
C ASN A 21 3.79 -7.20 10.48
N TRP A 22 3.42 -6.02 11.00
CA TRP A 22 4.02 -4.75 10.62
C TRP A 22 5.55 -4.72 10.78
N PRO A 23 6.15 -5.22 11.88
CA PRO A 23 7.61 -5.27 12.00
C PRO A 23 8.29 -6.10 10.89
N VAL A 24 7.62 -7.15 10.40
CA VAL A 24 8.13 -7.97 9.28
C VAL A 24 8.02 -7.19 7.97
N VAL A 25 6.85 -6.63 7.68
CA VAL A 25 6.63 -5.81 6.48
C VAL A 25 7.59 -4.63 6.42
N ALA A 26 7.75 -3.89 7.51
CA ALA A 26 8.62 -2.71 7.58
C ALA A 26 10.11 -3.06 7.39
N ARG A 27 10.54 -4.27 7.75
CA ARG A 27 11.94 -4.72 7.62
C ARG A 27 12.34 -5.01 6.18
N GLU A 28 11.40 -5.26 5.29
CA GLU A 28 11.66 -5.40 3.85
C GLU A 28 12.05 -4.07 3.17
N HIS A 29 11.93 -2.95 3.90
CA HIS A 29 12.28 -1.62 3.43
C HIS A 29 13.51 -1.08 4.16
N PRO A 30 14.26 -0.14 3.57
CA PRO A 30 15.35 0.55 4.28
C PRO A 30 14.86 1.11 5.62
N ARG A 31 15.63 0.86 6.69
CA ARG A 31 15.27 1.25 8.07
C ARG A 31 15.05 2.76 8.21
N VAL A 32 15.80 3.56 7.46
CA VAL A 32 15.67 5.02 7.41
C VAL A 32 15.70 5.48 5.95
N GLY A 33 15.03 6.58 5.67
CA GLY A 33 15.03 7.23 4.36
C GLY A 33 14.47 8.65 4.46
N PRO A 34 14.40 9.39 3.34
CA PRO A 34 13.84 10.73 3.33
C PRO A 34 12.35 10.72 3.76
N PRO A 35 11.88 11.72 4.53
CA PRO A 35 10.48 11.82 4.93
C PRO A 35 9.55 12.05 3.73
N GLY A 36 8.26 11.74 3.92
CA GLY A 36 7.21 11.91 2.91
C GLY A 36 7.01 10.70 2.00
N ILE A 37 6.30 10.91 0.88
CA ILE A 37 6.01 9.86 -0.09
C ILE A 37 7.20 9.62 -1.01
N ARG A 38 7.56 8.36 -1.22
CA ARG A 38 8.50 7.90 -2.23
C ARG A 38 7.87 6.83 -3.09
N HIS A 39 8.22 6.85 -4.38
CA HIS A 39 7.81 5.87 -5.35
C HIS A 39 9.02 5.03 -5.76
N GLU A 40 8.87 3.72 -5.70
CA GLU A 40 9.89 2.75 -6.07
C GLU A 40 9.26 1.62 -6.90
N VAL A 41 10.03 1.02 -7.80
CA VAL A 41 9.62 -0.20 -8.52
C VAL A 41 10.30 -1.38 -7.85
N LEU A 42 9.50 -2.30 -7.33
CA LEU A 42 9.97 -3.50 -6.66
C LEU A 42 9.95 -4.67 -7.63
N TRP A 43 11.11 -5.28 -7.82
CA TRP A 43 11.30 -6.41 -8.72
C TRP A 43 11.26 -7.72 -7.95
N HIS A 44 10.41 -8.63 -8.39
CA HIS A 44 10.38 -10.00 -7.91
C HIS A 44 11.39 -10.85 -8.68
N ARG A 45 11.89 -11.91 -8.06
CA ARG A 45 12.87 -12.83 -8.67
C ARG A 45 12.36 -13.51 -9.96
N THR A 46 11.04 -13.55 -10.13
CA THR A 46 10.36 -14.09 -11.32
C THR A 46 10.30 -13.11 -12.49
N GLY A 47 10.95 -11.93 -12.40
CA GLY A 47 10.92 -10.88 -13.42
C GLY A 47 9.65 -10.02 -13.40
N LYS A 48 8.72 -10.31 -12.49
CA LYS A 48 7.51 -9.51 -12.26
C LYS A 48 7.84 -8.28 -11.41
N SER A 49 7.01 -7.23 -11.52
CA SER A 49 7.20 -6.01 -10.71
C SER A 49 5.90 -5.47 -10.14
N ALA A 50 6.04 -4.77 -9.02
CA ALA A 50 5.01 -3.93 -8.44
C ALA A 50 5.57 -2.52 -8.22
N ASP A 51 4.75 -1.51 -8.42
CA ASP A 51 5.04 -0.19 -7.88
C ASP A 51 4.82 -0.19 -6.38
N CYS A 52 5.61 0.58 -5.65
CA CYS A 52 5.41 0.82 -4.23
C CYS A 52 5.46 2.32 -3.95
N LEU A 53 4.40 2.84 -3.32
CA LEU A 53 4.44 4.11 -2.61
C LEU A 53 4.74 3.83 -1.15
N SER A 54 5.86 4.35 -0.64
CA SER A 54 6.15 4.35 0.79
C SER A 54 5.96 5.74 1.36
N TRP A 55 5.40 5.85 2.56
CA TRP A 55 5.39 7.09 3.32
C TRP A 55 6.25 6.92 4.57
N ARG A 56 7.14 7.90 4.78
CA ARG A 56 8.07 7.93 5.90
C ARG A 56 7.81 9.13 6.81
N ASP A 57 7.90 8.90 8.12
CA ASP A 57 7.82 9.96 9.11
C ASP A 57 9.08 10.86 9.10
N ASN A 58 9.09 11.90 9.94
CA ASN A 58 10.23 12.83 10.05
C ASN A 58 11.51 12.15 10.57
N ALA A 59 11.42 10.98 11.20
CA ALA A 59 12.57 10.16 11.60
C ALA A 59 13.00 9.19 10.49
N GLY A 60 12.38 9.28 9.31
CA GLY A 60 12.66 8.44 8.15
C GLY A 60 12.12 7.02 8.25
N GLN A 61 11.32 6.69 9.27
CA GLN A 61 10.75 5.36 9.45
C GLN A 61 9.53 5.20 8.53
N VAL A 62 9.42 4.05 7.87
CA VAL A 62 8.23 3.74 7.06
C VAL A 62 7.02 3.55 7.97
N ARG A 63 5.91 4.23 7.67
CA ARG A 63 4.63 4.11 8.40
C ARG A 63 3.45 3.72 7.53
N GLY A 64 3.63 3.76 6.22
CA GLY A 64 2.61 3.36 5.27
C GLY A 64 3.23 2.91 3.96
N LEU A 65 2.60 1.91 3.35
CA LEU A 65 2.99 1.30 2.10
C LEU A 65 1.74 1.10 1.25
N LEU A 66 1.84 1.40 -0.03
CA LEU A 66 0.83 1.05 -1.01
C LEU A 66 1.51 0.39 -2.21
N TYR A 67 1.20 -0.87 -2.45
CA TYR A 67 1.68 -1.62 -3.61
C TYR A 67 0.67 -1.53 -4.73
N HIS A 68 1.11 -1.34 -5.97
CA HIS A 68 0.29 -1.42 -7.18
C HIS A 68 0.88 -2.44 -8.16
N TYR A 69 0.09 -3.46 -8.51
CA TYR A 69 0.58 -4.59 -9.30
C TYR A 69 0.51 -4.31 -10.79
N ARG A 70 1.67 -4.22 -11.46
CA ARG A 70 1.78 -3.96 -12.91
C ARG A 70 1.47 -5.18 -13.78
N CYS A 71 1.47 -6.36 -13.19
CA CYS A 71 1.20 -7.64 -13.82
C CYS A 71 0.49 -8.57 -12.83
N ASP A 72 -0.07 -9.66 -13.32
CA ASP A 72 -0.67 -10.67 -12.45
C ASP A 72 0.42 -11.36 -11.62
N PHE A 73 0.13 -11.59 -10.34
CA PHE A 73 0.91 -12.43 -9.42
C PHE A 73 0.06 -13.62 -8.97
N PRO A 74 -0.27 -14.59 -9.84
CA PRO A 74 -1.09 -15.73 -9.44
C PRO A 74 -0.39 -16.59 -8.39
N PRO A 75 -1.13 -17.16 -7.42
CA PRO A 75 -2.58 -17.02 -7.22
C PRO A 75 -3.00 -15.79 -6.38
N TYR A 76 -2.04 -14.94 -5.99
CA TYR A 76 -2.21 -13.96 -4.91
C TYR A 76 -2.86 -12.65 -5.36
N GLU A 77 -2.42 -12.07 -6.47
CA GLU A 77 -2.84 -10.73 -6.89
C GLU A 77 -3.01 -10.60 -8.40
N ARG A 78 -3.80 -9.60 -8.80
CA ARG A 78 -4.11 -9.31 -10.20
C ARG A 78 -3.53 -7.96 -10.60
N ARG A 79 -3.21 -7.82 -11.89
CA ARG A 79 -2.80 -6.53 -12.46
C ARG A 79 -3.85 -5.46 -12.15
N GLY A 80 -3.40 -4.30 -11.67
CA GLY A 80 -4.25 -3.17 -11.31
C GLY A 80 -4.75 -3.19 -9.87
N ASN A 81 -4.55 -4.29 -9.14
CA ASN A 81 -4.85 -4.32 -7.71
C ASN A 81 -3.88 -3.44 -6.92
N VAL A 82 -4.34 -2.99 -5.75
CA VAL A 82 -3.50 -2.33 -4.76
C VAL A 82 -3.60 -2.96 -3.37
N ASN A 83 -2.46 -3.03 -2.69
CA ASN A 83 -2.41 -3.37 -1.26
C ASN A 83 -1.94 -2.18 -0.44
N LEU A 84 -2.82 -1.65 0.40
CA LEU A 84 -2.53 -0.54 1.32
C LEU A 84 -2.32 -1.05 2.74
N LEU A 85 -1.13 -0.82 3.28
CA LEU A 85 -0.70 -1.27 4.60
C LEU A 85 -0.24 -0.05 5.42
N ILE A 86 -0.81 0.14 6.60
CA ILE A 86 -0.46 1.23 7.50
C ILE A 86 -0.01 0.67 8.85
N ASP A 87 1.06 1.21 9.40
CA ASP A 87 1.48 0.99 10.78
C ASP A 87 0.28 1.23 11.72
N PRO A 88 -0.16 0.23 12.50
CA PRO A 88 -1.31 0.40 13.39
C PRO A 88 -1.17 1.55 14.39
N ALA A 89 0.05 1.90 14.79
CA ALA A 89 0.30 3.06 15.66
C ALA A 89 0.04 4.41 14.95
N TRP A 90 -0.11 4.39 13.62
CA TRP A 90 -0.33 5.55 12.75
C TRP A 90 -1.69 5.55 12.08
N HIS A 91 -2.59 4.64 12.45
CA HIS A 91 -3.97 4.63 11.97
C HIS A 91 -4.69 5.93 12.34
N ARG A 92 -5.68 6.29 11.51
CA ARG A 92 -6.54 7.48 11.68
C ARG A 92 -5.80 8.83 11.70
N ARG A 93 -4.58 8.88 11.16
CA ARG A 93 -3.80 10.12 10.96
C ARG A 93 -3.83 10.64 9.52
N GLY A 94 -4.83 10.23 8.74
CA GLY A 94 -4.97 10.58 7.31
C GLY A 94 -4.00 9.87 6.37
N LEU A 95 -3.06 9.06 6.88
CA LEU A 95 -2.00 8.46 6.08
C LEU A 95 -2.51 7.56 4.95
N GLY A 96 -3.52 6.73 5.23
CA GLY A 96 -4.18 5.91 4.20
C GLY A 96 -4.79 6.76 3.09
N SER A 97 -5.41 7.89 3.42
CA SER A 97 -5.98 8.83 2.45
C SER A 97 -4.89 9.47 1.58
N TYR A 98 -3.78 9.89 2.18
CA TYR A 98 -2.65 10.47 1.43
C TYR A 98 -2.06 9.47 0.42
N LEU A 99 -1.82 8.23 0.84
CA LEU A 99 -1.29 7.19 -0.05
C LEU A 99 -2.29 6.82 -1.15
N LEU A 100 -3.57 6.66 -0.80
CA LEU A 100 -4.61 6.31 -1.76
C LEU A 100 -4.81 7.42 -2.82
N ALA A 101 -4.84 8.68 -2.39
CA ALA A 101 -4.98 9.80 -3.31
C ALA A 101 -3.78 9.91 -4.27
N GLU A 102 -2.57 9.70 -3.78
CA GLU A 102 -1.38 9.71 -4.63
C GLU A 102 -1.34 8.51 -5.59
N ALA A 103 -1.79 7.33 -5.15
CA ALA A 103 -1.92 6.16 -6.01
C ALA A 103 -2.96 6.37 -7.12
N ASP A 104 -4.15 6.85 -6.76
CA ASP A 104 -5.22 7.15 -7.71
C ASP A 104 -4.81 8.20 -8.74
N ARG A 105 -4.15 9.28 -8.30
CA ARG A 105 -3.60 10.31 -9.19
C ARG A 105 -2.57 9.76 -10.18
N ARG A 106 -1.81 8.72 -9.81
CA ARG A 106 -0.75 8.14 -10.63
C ARG A 106 -1.24 7.07 -11.60
N TRP A 107 -2.23 6.29 -11.18
CA TRP A 107 -2.58 5.05 -11.85
C TRP A 107 -4.06 4.93 -12.22
N GLU A 108 -4.88 5.92 -11.87
CA GLU A 108 -6.32 5.95 -12.17
C GLU A 108 -6.99 4.65 -11.72
N LEU A 109 -7.02 4.44 -10.40
CA LEU A 109 -7.34 3.14 -9.84
C LEU A 109 -8.78 2.75 -10.18
N ASP A 110 -8.97 1.56 -10.73
CA ASP A 110 -10.29 0.95 -10.80
C ASP A 110 -10.64 0.38 -9.42
N PHE A 111 -11.49 1.12 -8.70
CA PHE A 111 -11.99 0.75 -7.38
C PHE A 111 -13.00 -0.41 -7.41
N SER A 112 -13.55 -0.77 -8.58
CA SER A 112 -14.54 -1.85 -8.69
C SER A 112 -13.91 -3.25 -8.69
N GLN A 113 -12.63 -3.37 -9.07
CA GLN A 113 -11.91 -4.65 -9.11
C GLN A 113 -11.20 -5.03 -7.79
N GLN A 114 -11.09 -4.10 -6.84
CA GLN A 114 -10.31 -4.31 -5.62
C GLN A 114 -11.05 -5.17 -4.58
N SER A 115 -10.28 -5.85 -3.73
CA SER A 115 -10.78 -6.48 -2.51
C SER A 115 -10.63 -5.53 -1.32
N TYR A 116 -11.63 -5.46 -0.45
CA TYR A 116 -11.65 -4.53 0.66
C TYR A 116 -11.84 -5.20 2.01
N THR A 117 -11.07 -4.75 2.99
CA THR A 117 -11.49 -4.84 4.39
C THR A 117 -12.59 -3.81 4.66
N THR A 118 -13.32 -3.93 5.78
CA THR A 118 -14.33 -2.94 6.17
C THR A 118 -13.74 -1.52 6.25
N ALA A 119 -12.53 -1.39 6.82
CA ALA A 119 -11.84 -0.10 6.91
C ALA A 119 -11.40 0.41 5.53
N GLY A 120 -10.90 -0.47 4.65
CA GLY A 120 -10.52 -0.12 3.28
C GLY A 120 -11.71 0.39 2.47
N LEU A 121 -12.87 -0.26 2.56
CA LEU A 121 -14.08 0.19 1.88
C LEU A 121 -14.55 1.55 2.38
N ALA A 122 -14.47 1.81 3.69
CA ALA A 122 -14.81 3.11 4.25
C ALA A 122 -13.86 4.22 3.76
N LEU A 123 -12.56 3.92 3.67
CA LEU A 123 -11.56 4.83 3.12
C LEU A 123 -11.85 5.17 1.65
N VAL A 124 -12.13 4.16 0.82
CA VAL A 124 -12.43 4.36 -0.61
C VAL A 124 -13.72 5.15 -0.82
N ARG A 125 -14.78 4.86 -0.06
CA ARG A 125 -16.03 5.64 -0.12
C ARG A 125 -15.80 7.11 0.21
N THR A 126 -14.97 7.38 1.21
CA THR A 126 -14.59 8.75 1.56
C THR A 126 -13.81 9.41 0.41
N HIS A 127 -12.81 8.72 -0.14
CA HIS A 127 -12.00 9.20 -1.27
C HIS A 127 -12.86 9.56 -2.48
N LEU A 128 -13.74 8.64 -2.92
CA LEU A 128 -14.63 8.85 -4.06
C LEU A 128 -15.62 10.00 -3.84
N GLY A 129 -16.15 10.14 -2.62
CA GLY A 129 -17.02 11.25 -2.25
C GLY A 129 -16.31 12.61 -2.19
N THR A 130 -15.01 12.63 -1.89
CA THR A 130 -14.20 13.86 -1.95
C THR A 130 -13.81 14.25 -3.38
N THR A 131 -13.63 13.26 -4.25
CA THR A 131 -13.27 13.49 -5.67
C THR A 131 -14.44 14.04 -6.49
N THR A 132 -15.70 13.89 -6.04
CA THR A 132 -16.89 14.44 -6.73
C THR A 132 -17.00 15.98 -6.70
N ARG A 133 -16.00 16.70 -6.18
CA ARG A 133 -15.90 18.17 -6.19
C ARG A 133 -14.88 18.70 -7.20
N ARG A 134 -14.91 18.22 -8.45
CA ARG A 134 -14.37 18.98 -9.58
C ARG A 134 -15.48 19.22 -10.60
N PRO A 135 -16.11 20.41 -10.62
CA PRO A 135 -16.79 20.86 -11.82
C PRO A 135 -15.71 21.12 -12.88
N PHE A 136 -15.90 20.56 -14.07
CA PHE A 136 -15.28 21.12 -15.28
C PHE A 136 -15.88 22.50 -15.56
#